data_AF-A0A2K0VUP0-F1
#
_entry.id   AF-A0A2K0VUP0-F1
#
_cell.length_a   1.000
_cell.length_b   1.000
_cell.length_c   1.000
_cell.angle_alpha   90.00
_cell.angle_beta   90.00
_cell.angle_gamma   90.00
#
_symmetry.space_group_name_H-M   'P 1'
#
loop_
_entity.id
_entity.type
_entity.pdbx_description
1 polymer ?
#
loop_
_entity_poly.entity_id
_entity_poly.type
_entity_poly.pdbx_seq_one_letter_code
_entity_poly.pdbx_strand_id
1 'polypeptide(L)' 'MSERRHSGPKAPTGLNDETAEEVHDIIHQAEMEEQKMHGKDALCQDDVGPSEGGEQKKQSAMGKVKEALHLGK' A
#
# COMPACT_ATOMS: atom_id res chain seq x y z
N MET A 1 1.36 -18.66 -9.09
CA MET A 1 2.37 -17.75 -9.65
C MET A 1 2.15 -16.39 -9.02
N SER A 2 3.13 -15.85 -8.29
CA SER A 2 2.99 -14.57 -7.61
C SER A 2 3.36 -13.45 -8.58
N GLU A 3 2.33 -12.79 -9.13
CA GLU A 3 2.46 -11.59 -9.96
C GLU A 3 3.13 -10.50 -9.10
N ARG A 4 4.39 -10.21 -9.38
CA ARG A 4 5.15 -9.19 -8.66
C ARG A 4 4.60 -7.83 -9.10
N ARG A 5 3.84 -7.16 -8.22
CA ARG A 5 3.27 -5.83 -8.44
C ARG A 5 4.32 -4.94 -9.10
N HIS A 6 4.04 -4.48 -10.32
CA HIS A 6 4.92 -3.61 -11.09
C HIS A 6 5.17 -2.33 -10.27
N SER A 7 6.37 -2.19 -9.71
CA SER A 7 6.87 -1.00 -9.02
C SER A 7 7.50 0.00 -9.99
N GLY A 8 7.00 0.06 -11.22
CA GLY A 8 7.42 1.06 -12.21
C GLY A 8 6.72 2.40 -11.93
N PRO A 9 7.29 3.53 -12.38
CA PRO A 9 6.56 4.79 -12.38
C PRO A 9 5.25 4.61 -13.16
N LYS A 10 4.11 4.90 -12.51
CA LYS A 10 2.80 4.87 -13.16
C LYS A 10 2.84 5.86 -14.34
N ALA A 11 2.42 5.40 -15.52
CA ALA A 11 2.33 6.27 -16.68
C ALA A 11 1.43 7.48 -16.35
N PRO A 12 1.77 8.69 -16.83
CA PRO A 12 0.97 9.88 -16.56
C PRO A 12 -0.45 9.65 -17.10
N THR A 13 -1.43 9.66 -16.20
CA THR A 13 -2.83 9.36 -16.50
C THR A 13 -3.56 10.53 -17.17
N GLY A 14 -2.91 11.69 -17.28
CA GLY A 14 -3.54 12.93 -17.75
C GLY A 14 -4.46 13.58 -16.72
N LEU A 15 -4.54 13.03 -15.51
CA LEU A 15 -5.28 13.61 -14.38
C LEU A 15 -4.35 14.53 -13.58
N ASN A 16 -4.90 15.62 -13.06
CA ASN A 16 -4.20 16.48 -12.11
C ASN A 16 -4.29 15.87 -10.69
N ASP A 17 -3.44 16.35 -9.78
CA ASP A 17 -3.37 15.83 -8.41
C ASP A 17 -4.67 16.06 -7.64
N GLU A 18 -5.30 17.23 -7.80
CA GLU A 18 -6.58 17.59 -7.14
C GLU A 18 -7.71 16.61 -7.48
N THR A 19 -7.89 16.27 -8.75
CA THR A 19 -8.90 15.30 -9.21
C THR A 19 -8.54 13.88 -8.75
N ALA A 20 -7.25 13.54 -8.69
CA ALA A 20 -6.84 12.24 -8.17
C ALA A 20 -7.17 12.08 -6.68
N GLU A 21 -7.00 13.15 -5.90
CA GLU A 21 -7.36 13.21 -4.48
C GLU A 21 -8.87 13.12 -4.28
N GLU A 22 -9.66 13.91 -5.01
CA GLU A 22 -11.13 13.88 -4.93
C GLU A 22 -11.68 12.48 -5.24
N VAL A 23 -11.19 11.85 -6.31
CA VAL A 23 -11.62 10.49 -6.70
C VAL A 23 -11.19 9.47 -5.65
N HIS A 24 -10.03 9.63 -5.03
CA HIS A 24 -9.58 8.75 -3.96
C HIS A 24 -10.51 8.83 -2.75
N ASP A 25 -10.94 10.02 -2.36
CA ASP A 25 -11.87 10.22 -1.23
C ASP A 25 -13.25 9.61 -1.51
N ILE A 26 -13.76 9.75 -2.74
CA ILE A 26 -15.03 9.15 -3.16
C ILE A 26 -14.96 7.62 -3.05
N ILE A 27 -13.88 7.03 -3.55
CA ILE A 27 -13.69 5.57 -3.49
C ILE A 27 -13.60 5.12 -2.03
N HIS A 28 -12.81 5.81 -1.20
CA HIS A 28 -12.67 5.46 0.20
C HIS A 28 -14.00 5.50 0.96
N GLN A 29 -14.84 6.51 0.70
CA GLN A 29 -16.19 6.59 1.29
C GLN A 29 -17.06 5.41 0.86
N ALA A 30 -17.05 5.07 -0.43
CA ALA A 30 -17.80 3.93 -0.95
C ALA A 30 -17.34 2.60 -0.30
N GLU A 31 -16.02 2.43 -0.12
CA GLU A 31 -15.46 1.25 0.56
C GLU A 31 -15.90 1.15 2.03
N MET A 32 -15.93 2.29 2.75
CA MET A 32 -16.43 2.33 4.13
C MET A 32 -17.92 2.00 4.23
N GLU A 33 -18.73 2.49 3.29
CA GLU A 33 -20.16 2.18 3.24
C GLU A 33 -20.42 0.70 2.94
N GLU A 34 -19.68 0.13 1.99
CA GLU A 34 -19.72 -1.30 1.68
C GLU A 34 -19.32 -2.15 2.89
N GLN A 35 -18.23 -1.81 3.59
CA GLN A 35 -17.84 -2.50 4.83
C GLN A 35 -18.90 -2.36 5.93
N LYS A 36 -19.56 -1.21 6.05
CA LYS A 36 -20.63 -1.01 7.02
C LYS A 36 -21.85 -1.87 6.72
N MET A 37 -22.20 -2.05 5.44
CA MET A 37 -23.39 -2.79 5.01
C MET A 37 -23.17 -4.30 4.91
N HIS A 38 -21.99 -4.71 4.41
CA HIS A 38 -21.67 -6.09 4.07
C HIS A 38 -20.67 -6.74 5.03
N GLY A 39 -19.96 -5.96 5.85
CA GLY A 39 -19.05 -6.47 6.88
C GLY A 39 -18.04 -7.46 6.31
N LYS A 40 -18.18 -8.73 6.71
CA LYS A 40 -17.29 -9.84 6.33
C LYS A 40 -17.43 -10.26 4.87
N ASP A 41 -18.56 -9.93 4.26
CA ASP A 41 -18.89 -10.24 2.86
C ASP A 41 -18.57 -9.05 1.94
N ALA A 42 -18.02 -7.96 2.47
CA ALA A 42 -17.58 -6.83 1.65
C ALA A 42 -16.47 -7.27 0.70
N LEU A 43 -16.58 -6.87 -0.57
CA LEU A 43 -15.57 -7.19 -1.59
C LEU A 43 -14.32 -6.32 -1.47
N CYS A 44 -14.42 -5.21 -0.74
CA CYS A 44 -13.32 -4.28 -0.47
C CYS A 44 -12.35 -4.90 0.55
N GLN A 45 -11.05 -4.63 0.39
CA GLN A 45 -10.09 -5.02 1.43
C GLN A 45 -10.44 -4.30 2.74
N ASP A 46 -10.25 -4.98 3.87
CA ASP A 46 -10.25 -4.30 5.16
C ASP A 46 -9.28 -3.12 5.10
N ASP A 47 -9.69 -1.98 5.68
CA ASP A 47 -8.82 -0.81 5.81
C ASP A 47 -7.72 -1.09 6.83
N VAL A 48 -6.77 -1.93 6.41
CA VAL A 48 -5.50 -2.10 7.08
C VAL A 48 -4.68 -0.90 6.63
N GLY A 49 -4.93 0.25 7.27
CA GLY A 49 -4.01 1.38 7.23
C GLY A 49 -2.56 0.90 7.44
N PRO A 50 -1.55 1.66 7.00
CA PRO A 50 -0.16 1.23 7.09
C PRO A 50 0.11 0.71 8.51
N SER A 51 0.34 -0.60 8.60
CA SER A 51 0.35 -1.30 9.88
C SER A 51 1.36 -0.64 10.83
N GLU A 52 0.87 0.17 11.78
CA GLU A 52 1.67 0.62 12.92
C GLU A 52 1.95 -0.53 13.91
N GLY A 53 1.47 -1.75 13.61
CA GLY A 53 1.60 -2.95 14.44
C GLY A 53 2.64 -3.96 13.95
N GLY A 54 3.60 -3.56 13.12
CA GLY A 54 4.74 -4.39 12.77
C GLY A 54 5.95 -4.05 13.63
N GLU A 55 6.22 -4.81 14.69
CA GLU A 55 7.56 -4.94 15.26
C GLU A 55 8.53 -5.51 14.20
N GLN A 56 8.85 -4.71 13.19
CA GLN A 56 9.94 -4.97 12.28
C GLN A 56 11.21 -4.69 13.05
N LYS A 57 11.72 -5.74 13.71
CA LYS A 57 13.09 -5.81 14.24
C LYS A 57 14.01 -4.99 13.34
N LYS A 58 14.59 -3.94 13.93
CA LYS A 58 15.41 -2.87 13.37
C LYS A 58 16.53 -3.36 12.45
N GLN A 59 16.19 -3.83 11.26
CA GLN A 59 17.13 -3.99 10.16
C GLN A 59 16.49 -3.38 8.93
N SER A 60 16.91 -2.15 8.61
CA SER A 60 16.64 -1.51 7.33
C SER A 60 16.96 -2.50 6.20
N ALA A 61 16.18 -2.51 5.13
CA ALA A 61 16.46 -3.31 3.94
C ALA A 61 17.92 -3.12 3.45
N MET A 62 18.48 -1.93 3.63
CA MET A 62 19.88 -1.62 3.37
C MET A 62 20.87 -2.35 4.29
N GLY A 63 20.49 -2.64 5.53
CA GLY A 63 21.31 -3.44 6.46
C GLY A 63 21.54 -4.86 5.94
N LYS A 64 20.48 -5.51 5.44
CA LYS A 64 20.58 -6.85 4.84
C LYS A 64 21.44 -6.86 3.57
N VAL A 65 21.32 -5.82 2.73
CA VAL A 65 22.14 -5.68 1.52
C VAL A 65 23.62 -5.46 1.87
N LYS A 66 23.92 -4.62 2.87
CA LYS A 66 25.30 -4.40 3.32
C LYS A 66 25.92 -5.65 3.92
N GLU A 67 25.16 -6.45 4.67
CA GLU A 67 25.61 -7.73 5.21
C GLU A 67 25.89 -8.74 4.08
N ALA A 68 24.96 -8.88 3.12
CA ALA A 68 25.14 -9.79 1.98
C ALA A 68 26.35 -9.43 1.10
N LEU A 69 26.68 -8.15 1.01
CA LEU A 69 27.83 -7.65 0.25
C LEU A 69 29.12 -7.56 1.08
N HIS A 70 29.11 -8.01 2.34
CA HIS A 70 30.24 -7.91 3.28
C HIS A 70 30.80 -6.47 3.41
N LEU A 71 29.92 -5.48 3.26
CA LEU A 71 30.27 -4.05 3.32
C LEU A 71 30.23 -3.49 4.75
N GLY A 72 30.00 -4.34 5.76
CA GLY A 72 30.09 -4.00 7.18
C GLY A 72 31.52 -4.09 7.69
N LYS A 73 32.02 -3.01 8.29
CA LYS A 73 33.21 -3.01 9.15
C LYS A 73 32.79 -3.08 10.61
#